data_AF-A0AAW5C547-F1
#
_entry.id   AF-A0AAW5C547-F1
#
_cell.length_a   1.000
_cell.length_b   1.000
_cell.length_c   1.000
_cell.angle_alpha   90.00
_cell.angle_beta   90.00
_cell.angle_gamma   90.00
#
_symmetry.space_group_name_H-M   'P 1'
#
loop_
_entity.id
_entity.type
_entity.pdbx_description
1 polymer ?
#
loop_
_entity_poly.entity_id
_entity_poly.type
_entity_poly.pdbx_seq_one_letter_code
_entity_poly.pdbx_strand_id
1 'polypeptide(L)' 'MKSKKEMIRVIKTAEDEIMLDATGRKNGRGAYLCPSMECFKKAVKSKGLERSFKMAIPKEVYETLEKEMEELGK' A
#
# COMPACT_ATOMS: atom_id res chain seq x y z
N MET A 1 -19.15 5.05 -1.43
CA MET A 1 -18.12 4.18 -0.82
C MET A 1 -17.52 3.35 -1.95
N LYS A 2 -16.19 3.36 -2.14
CA LYS A 2 -15.54 2.50 -3.16
C LYS A 2 -15.60 1.05 -2.72
N SER A 3 -15.87 0.14 -3.65
CA SER A 3 -15.96 -1.29 -3.37
C SER A 3 -14.56 -1.84 -3.07
N LYS A 4 -14.44 -2.85 -2.20
CA LYS A 4 -13.11 -3.44 -1.84
C LYS A 4 -12.32 -3.94 -3.04
N LYS A 5 -13.00 -4.36 -4.11
CA LYS A 5 -12.39 -4.79 -5.38
C LYS A 5 -11.77 -3.65 -6.18
N GLU A 6 -12.19 -2.42 -5.90
CA GLU A 6 -11.69 -1.20 -6.56
C GLU A 6 -10.57 -0.54 -5.76
N MET A 7 -10.11 -1.16 -4.67
CA MET A 7 -9.05 -0.63 -3.81
C MET A 7 -7.77 -1.42 -4.00
N ILE A 8 -6.64 -0.73 -3.92
CA ILE A 8 -5.31 -1.32 -3.95
C ILE A 8 -5.01 -1.84 -2.54
N ARG A 9 -4.61 -3.12 -2.45
CA ARG A 9 -4.15 -3.71 -1.20
C ARG A 9 -2.63 -3.58 -1.12
N VAL A 10 -2.14 -2.90 -0.09
CA VAL A 10 -0.73 -2.96 0.34
C VAL A 10 -0.64 -4.05 1.41
N ILE A 11 0.30 -4.97 1.28
CA ILE A 11 0.49 -6.03 2.27
C ILE A 11 1.88 -5.94 2.90
N LYS A 12 1.91 -6.20 4.21
CA LYS A 12 3.13 -6.51 4.96
C LYS A 12 3.21 -8.03 5.17
N THR A 13 4.27 -8.66 4.68
CA THR A 13 4.54 -10.10 4.83
C THR A 13 5.09 -10.44 6.23
N ALA A 14 5.34 -11.72 6.49
CA ALA A 14 5.95 -12.17 7.74
C ALA A 14 7.43 -11.78 7.84
N GLU A 15 8.09 -11.59 6.69
CA GLU A 15 9.47 -11.12 6.56
C GLU A 15 9.60 -9.59 6.68
N ASP A 16 8.55 -8.89 7.12
CA ASP A 16 8.47 -7.43 7.20
C ASP A 16 8.59 -6.70 5.85
N GLU A 17 8.43 -7.41 4.72
CA GLU A 17 8.41 -6.81 3.39
C GLU A 17 7.05 -6.18 3.09
N ILE A 18 7.06 -5.00 2.46
CA ILE A 18 5.84 -4.27 2.11
C ILE A 18 5.76 -4.13 0.60
N MET A 19 4.65 -4.59 0.03
CA MET A 19 4.44 -4.60 -1.42
C MET A 19 2.96 -4.48 -1.79
N LEU A 20 2.66 -4.21 -3.06
CA LEU A 20 1.30 -4.30 -3.55
C LEU A 20 0.86 -5.78 -3.70
N ASP A 21 -0.40 -6.03 -3.32
CA ASP A 21 -1.07 -7.31 -3.49
C ASP A 21 -2.31 -7.15 -4.36
N ALA A 22 -2.10 -7.21 -5.68
CA ALA A 22 -3.19 -7.24 -6.65
C ALA A 22 -4.05 -8.51 -6.55
N THR A 23 -3.49 -9.61 -6.02
CA THR A 23 -4.19 -10.90 -5.97
C THR A 23 -5.18 -11.00 -4.81
N GLY A 24 -4.94 -10.23 -3.73
CA GLY A 24 -5.69 -10.33 -2.48
C GLY A 24 -5.47 -11.64 -1.72
N ARG A 25 -4.54 -12.50 -2.17
CA ARG A 25 -4.30 -13.85 -1.63
C ARG A 25 -3.04 -13.94 -0.78
N LYS A 26 -2.18 -12.93 -0.80
CA LYS A 26 -0.95 -12.96 0.00
C LYS A 26 -1.29 -12.93 1.50
N ASN A 27 -0.52 -13.70 2.26
CA ASN A 27 -0.63 -13.80 3.71
C ASN A 27 0.13 -12.64 4.37
N GLY A 28 -0.47 -12.09 5.43
CA GLY A 28 0.11 -10.96 6.16
C GLY A 28 -0.90 -9.86 6.46
N ARG A 29 -0.40 -8.76 7.00
CA ARG A 29 -1.23 -7.62 7.40
C ARG A 29 -1.51 -6.74 6.20
N GLY A 30 -2.78 -6.59 5.82
CA GLY A 30 -3.19 -5.77 4.68
C GLY A 30 -3.69 -4.39 5.08
N ALA A 31 -3.39 -3.38 4.27
CA ALA A 31 -4.00 -2.06 4.31
C ALA A 31 -4.59 -1.75 2.92
N TYR A 32 -5.83 -1.26 2.89
CA TYR A 32 -6.48 -0.87 1.63
C TYR A 32 -6.30 0.62 1.40
N LEU A 33 -5.90 0.96 0.18
CA LEU A 33 -5.73 2.31 -0.30
C LEU A 33 -6.61 2.52 -1.54
N CYS A 34 -7.12 3.73 -1.72
CA CYS A 34 -7.83 4.03 -2.96
C CYS A 34 -6.85 4.07 -4.15
N PRO A 35 -7.28 3.70 -5.37
CA PRO A 35 -6.42 3.61 -6.56
C PRO A 35 -6.17 5.00 -7.13
N SER A 36 -5.54 5.88 -6.35
CA SER A 36 -5.14 7.20 -6.81
C SER A 36 -3.85 7.64 -6.15
N MET A 37 -3.01 8.32 -6.92
CA MET A 37 -1.78 8.91 -6.41
C MET A 37 -2.03 9.92 -5.29
N GLU A 38 -3.18 10.60 -5.28
CA GLU A 38 -3.55 11.47 -4.17
C GLU A 38 -3.77 10.71 -2.87
N CYS A 39 -4.43 9.55 -2.91
CA CYS A 39 -4.62 8.70 -1.73
C CYS A 39 -3.27 8.22 -1.19
N PHE A 40 -2.37 7.82 -2.08
CA PHE A 40 -1.02 7.41 -1.70
C PHE A 40 -0.26 8.54 -1.01
N LYS A 41 -0.15 9.71 -1.65
CA LYS A 41 0.54 10.87 -1.08
C LYS A 41 -0.04 11.28 0.27
N LYS A 42 -1.36 11.23 0.44
CA LYS A 42 -2.03 11.45 1.74
C LYS A 42 -1.65 10.38 2.77
N ALA A 43 -1.61 9.11 2.38
CA ALA A 43 -1.21 8.01 3.25
C ALA A 43 0.26 8.12 3.70
N VAL A 44 1.18 8.48 2.80
CA VAL A 44 2.59 8.74 3.12
C VAL A 44 2.71 9.93 4.07
N LYS A 45 2.11 11.08 3.74
CA LYS A 45 2.18 12.30 4.57
C LYS A 45 1.61 12.09 5.98
N SER A 46 0.54 11.31 6.10
CA SER A 46 -0.09 11.00 7.40
C SER A 46 0.58 9.84 8.14
N LYS A 47 1.58 9.17 7.54
CA LYS A 47 2.16 7.92 8.04
C LYS A 47 1.09 6.84 8.28
N GLY A 48 0.07 6.81 7.43
CA GLY A 48 -1.06 5.91 7.55
C GLY A 48 -0.66 4.44 7.39
N LEU A 49 0.28 4.15 6.49
CA LEU A 49 0.82 2.80 6.29
C LEU A 49 1.65 2.34 7.49
N GLU A 50 2.50 3.21 8.04
CA GLU A 50 3.27 2.91 9.26
C GLU A 50 2.36 2.53 10.44
N ARG A 51 1.29 3.29 10.68
CA ARG A 51 0.30 2.96 11.72
C ARG A 51 -0.41 1.63 11.42
N SER A 52 -0.76 1.42 10.16
CA SER A 52 -1.42 0.20 9.70
C SER A 52 -0.53 -1.03 9.81
N PHE A 53 0.78 -0.88 9.76
CA PHE A 53 1.74 -1.98 9.87
C PHE A 53 2.46 -2.05 11.22
N LYS A 54 2.25 -1.05 12.09
CA LYS A 54 2.94 -0.89 13.39
C LYS A 54 4.47 -0.92 13.24
N MET A 55 4.99 -0.35 12.18
CA MET A 55 6.43 -0.25 11.93
C MET A 55 6.76 1.02 11.15
N ALA A 56 8.00 1.48 11.27
CA ALA A 56 8.54 2.50 10.37
C ALA A 56 8.74 1.90 8.98
N ILE A 57 8.39 2.65 7.94
CA ILE A 57 8.54 2.22 6.55
C ILE A 57 9.69 3.05 5.94
N PRO A 58 10.75 2.41 5.44
CA PRO A 58 11.84 3.11 4.76
C PRO A 58 11.35 3.91 3.55
N LYS A 59 12.02 5.02 3.23
CA LYS A 59 11.68 5.86 2.08
C LYS A 59 11.73 5.08 0.76
N GLU A 60 12.69 4.17 0.62
CA GLU A 60 12.86 3.31 -0.56
C GLU A 60 11.64 2.43 -0.83
N VAL A 61 10.96 1.97 0.22
CA VAL A 61 9.73 1.20 0.11
C VAL A 61 8.59 2.08 -0.40
N TYR A 62 8.48 3.32 0.10
CA TYR A 62 7.49 4.27 -0.43
C TYR A 62 7.75 4.62 -1.90
N GLU A 63 9.00 4.79 -2.30
CA GLU A 63 9.36 5.04 -3.71
C GLU A 63 9.03 3.86 -4.61
N THR A 64 9.22 2.63 -4.11
CA THR A 64 8.84 1.41 -4.83
C THR A 64 7.32 1.33 -4.98
N LEU A 65 6.57 1.54 -3.89
CA LEU A 65 5.11 1.55 -3.92
C LEU A 65 4.54 2.65 -4.83
N GLU A 66 5.17 3.82 -4.87
CA GLU A 66 4.79 4.92 -5.77
C GLU A 66 4.88 4.49 -7.24
N LYS A 67 6.01 3.89 -7.63
CA LYS A 67 6.21 3.37 -9.00
C LYS A 67 5.20 2.28 -9.35
N GLU A 68 5.00 1.30 -8.47
CA GLU A 68 4.03 0.22 -8.70
C GLU A 68 2.59 0.77 -8.84
N MET A 69 2.24 1.82 -8.09
CA MET A 69 0.94 2.49 -8.22
C MET A 69 0.78 3.27 -9.52
N GLU A 70 1.84 3.92 -10.01
CA GLU A 70 1.83 4.59 -11.31
C GLU A 70 1.67 3.61 -12.47
N GLU A 71 2.27 2.42 -12.38
CA GLU A 71 2.12 1.36 -13.38
C GLU A 71 0.71 0.75 -13.39
N LEU A 72 0.07 0.58 -12.24
CA LEU A 72 -1.32 0.09 -12.14
C LEU A 72 -2.38 1.10 -12.62
N GLY A 73 -2.02 2.38 -12.71
CA GLY A 73 -2.90 3.46 -13.17
C GLY A 73 -2.83 3.76 -14.66
N LYS A 74 -1.95 3.08 -15.42
CA LYS A 74 -1.90 3.10 -16.88
C LYS A 74 -2.87 2.06 -17.46
#